data_AF-A0A2U3C9K0-F1
#
_entry.id   AF-A0A2U3C9K0-F1
#
_cell.length_a   1.000
_cell.length_b   1.000
_cell.length_c   1.000
_cell.angle_alpha   90.00
_cell.angle_beta   90.00
_cell.angle_gamma   90.00
#
_symmetry.space_group_name_H-M   'P 1'
#
loop_
_entity.id
_entity.type
_entity.pdbx_description
1 polymer ?
#
loop_
_entity_poly.entity_id
_entity_poly.type
_entity_poly.pdbx_seq_one_letter_code
_entity_poly.pdbx_strand_id
1 'polypeptide(L)' 'MASDPAELLQALAGAHYPASKDDLASRARDHGASDDLVRRLEQLPDKEINGPDEVDRAVFGDR' A
#
# COMPACT_ATOMS: atom_id res chain seq x y z
N MET A 1 -6.14 3.75 16.69
CA MET A 1 -5.38 4.50 15.67
C MET A 1 -5.57 3.71 14.40
N ALA A 2 -6.50 4.16 13.57
CA ALA A 2 -7.02 3.38 12.48
C ALA A 2 -6.03 3.46 11.31
N SER A 3 -5.78 2.32 10.68
CA SER A 3 -5.08 2.24 9.42
C SER A 3 -5.93 2.98 8.38
N ASP A 4 -5.57 4.23 8.07
CA ASP A 4 -6.36 5.08 7.17
C ASP A 4 -5.81 5.00 5.74
N PRO A 5 -6.67 4.90 4.71
CA PRO A 5 -6.23 4.86 3.33
C PRO A 5 -5.44 6.10 2.92
N ALA A 6 -5.80 7.26 3.46
CA ALA A 6 -5.07 8.51 3.19
C ALA A 6 -3.61 8.46 3.65
N GLU A 7 -3.32 7.84 4.81
CA GLU A 7 -1.94 7.66 5.30
C GLU A 7 -1.15 6.78 4.33
N LEU A 8 -1.75 5.66 3.91
CA LEU A 8 -1.10 4.74 2.98
C LEU A 8 -0.82 5.40 1.62
N LEU A 9 -1.82 6.09 1.05
CA LEU A 9 -1.69 6.77 -0.22
C LEU A 9 -0.63 7.88 -0.18
N GLN A 10 -0.53 8.59 0.94
CA GLN A 10 0.51 9.60 1.14
C GLN A 10 1.90 8.97 1.25
N ALA A 11 2.02 7.83 1.95
CA ALA A 11 3.28 7.09 2.07
C ALA A 11 3.74 6.51 0.73
N LEU A 12 2.81 6.24 -0.19
CA LEU A 12 3.09 5.74 -1.53
C LEU A 12 3.14 6.84 -2.60
N ALA A 13 2.98 8.11 -2.21
CA ALA A 13 3.05 9.22 -3.15
C ALA A 13 4.45 9.28 -3.80
N GLY A 14 4.50 9.21 -5.12
CA GLY A 14 5.75 9.17 -5.87
C GLY A 14 6.36 7.76 -6.05
N ALA A 15 5.63 6.70 -5.67
CA ALA A 15 5.98 5.35 -6.07
C ALA A 15 5.98 5.22 -7.61
N HIS A 16 6.93 4.44 -8.13
CA HIS A 16 7.02 4.16 -9.56
C HIS A 16 6.08 3.01 -9.90
N TYR A 17 4.96 3.34 -10.55
CA TYR A 17 4.00 2.35 -11.01
C TYR A 17 4.33 1.88 -12.45
N PRO A 18 4.07 0.60 -12.79
CA PRO A 18 3.52 -0.45 -11.92
C PRO A 18 4.52 -0.90 -10.83
N ALA A 19 4.01 -1.20 -9.64
CA ALA A 19 4.79 -1.61 -8.48
C ALA A 19 4.27 -2.92 -7.89
N SER A 20 5.18 -3.78 -7.43
CA SER A 20 4.84 -5.01 -6.72
C SER A 20 4.47 -4.72 -5.27
N LYS A 21 3.69 -5.61 -4.65
CA LYS A 21 3.32 -5.53 -3.23
C LYS A 21 4.52 -5.34 -2.29
N ASP A 22 5.66 -5.96 -2.61
CA ASP A 22 6.90 -5.87 -1.83
C ASP A 22 7.53 -4.47 -1.91
N ASP A 23 7.56 -3.87 -3.11
CA ASP A 23 8.06 -2.50 -3.30
C ASP A 23 7.17 -1.51 -2.57
N LEU A 24 5.84 -1.67 -2.68
CA LEU A 24 4.86 -0.86 -1.96
C LEU A 24 5.01 -1.02 -0.44
N ALA A 25 5.19 -2.24 0.07
CA ALA A 25 5.38 -2.50 1.50
C ALA A 25 6.66 -1.84 2.03
N SER A 26 7.78 -1.97 1.29
CA SER A 26 9.03 -1.28 1.63
C SER A 26 8.88 0.24 1.60
N ARG A 27 8.26 0.80 0.56
CA ARG A 27 8.00 2.24 0.41
C ARG A 27 7.15 2.77 1.55
N ALA A 28 6.02 2.11 1.81
CA ALA A 28 5.11 2.48 2.87
C ALA A 28 5.83 2.52 4.22
N ARG A 29 6.63 1.49 4.52
CA ARG A 29 7.44 1.42 5.73
C ARG A 29 8.46 2.55 5.84
N ASP A 30 9.18 2.85 4.75
CA ASP A 30 10.19 3.91 4.70
C ASP A 30 9.57 5.30 4.91
N HIS A 31 8.37 5.51 4.37
CA HIS A 31 7.60 6.74 4.53
C HIS A 31 6.79 6.83 5.84
N GLY A 32 6.98 5.88 6.77
CA GLY A 32 6.38 5.92 8.10
C GLY A 32 4.93 5.43 8.17
N ALA A 33 4.47 4.65 7.20
CA ALA A 33 3.19 3.97 7.31
C ALA A 33 3.19 2.97 8.47
N SER A 34 2.03 2.82 9.09
CA SER A 34 1.83 1.86 10.17
C SER A 34 2.15 0.41 9.75
N ASP A 35 2.73 -0.39 10.65
CA ASP A 35 3.08 -1.80 10.40
C ASP A 35 1.87 -2.63 9.94
N ASP A 36 0.68 -2.30 10.43
CA ASP A 36 -0.60 -2.88 10.00
C ASP A 36 -0.86 -2.68 8.49
N LEU A 37 -0.55 -1.48 7.94
CA LEU A 37 -0.70 -1.19 6.52
C LEU A 37 0.33 -1.94 5.69
N VAL A 38 1.58 -1.98 6.16
CA VAL A 38 2.68 -2.72 5.52
C VAL A 38 2.34 -4.21 5.44
N ARG A 39 1.88 -4.81 6.54
CA ARG A 39 1.44 -6.20 6.56
C ARG A 39 0.30 -6.48 5.59
N ARG A 40 -0.68 -5.58 5.49
CA ARG A 40 -1.79 -5.76 4.53
C ARG A 40 -1.29 -5.73 3.10
N LEU A 41 -0.33 -4.86 2.77
CA LEU A 41 0.34 -4.85 1.47
C LEU A 41 1.04 -6.18 1.19
N GLU A 42 1.82 -6.70 2.14
CA GLU A 42 2.51 -7.99 1.99
C GLU A 42 1.55 -9.18 1.82
N GLN A 43 0.36 -9.09 2.42
CA GLN A 43 -0.71 -10.10 2.27
C GLN A 43 -1.47 -10.01 0.95
N LEU A 44 -1.23 -8.99 0.13
CA LEU A 44 -1.87 -8.88 -1.17
C LEU A 44 -1.47 -10.05 -2.09
N PRO A 45 -2.36 -10.44 -3.02
CA PRO A 45 -1.99 -11.36 -4.07
C PRO A 45 -0.79 -10.82 -4.86
N ASP A 46 0.00 -11.74 -5.42
CA ASP A 46 1.16 -11.42 -6.24
C ASP A 46 0.69 -10.82 -7.58
N LYS A 47 0.37 -9.52 -7.53
CA LYS A 47 -0.08 -8.73 -8.68
C LYS A 47 0.64 -7.39 -8.70
N GLU A 48 0.81 -6.87 -9.90
CA GLU A 48 1.31 -5.52 -10.11
C GLU A 48 0.20 -4.51 -9.87
N ILE A 49 0.48 -3.53 -9.03
CA ILE A 49 -0.42 -2.43 -8.75
C ILE A 49 -0.08 -1.31 -9.72
N ASN A 50 -1.10 -0.82 -10.42
CA ASN A 50 -0.92 0.18 -11.47
C ASN A 50 -1.00 1.63 -10.95
N GLY A 51 -1.48 1.82 -9.71
CA GLY A 51 -1.60 3.14 -9.14
C GLY A 51 -2.19 3.16 -7.73
N PRO A 52 -2.24 4.35 -7.12
CA PRO A 52 -2.76 4.57 -5.77
C PRO A 52 -4.20 4.05 -5.58
N ASP A 53 -5.09 4.26 -6.56
CA ASP A 53 -6.49 3.79 -6.50
C ASP A 53 -6.60 2.26 -6.40
N GLU A 54 -5.61 1.54 -6.92
CA GLU A 54 -5.59 0.09 -6.86
C GLU A 54 -4.97 -0.40 -5.54
N VAL A 55 -4.05 0.35 -4.94
CA VAL A 55 -3.58 0.10 -3.58
C VAL A 55 -4.73 0.17 -2.59
N ASP A 56 -5.49 1.27 -2.62
CA ASP A 56 -6.62 1.49 -1.73
C ASP A 56 -7.61 0.32 -1.81
N ARG A 57 -8.00 -0.04 -3.03
CA ARG A 57 -8.88 -1.19 -3.27
C ARG A 57 -8.27 -2.52 -2.87
N ALA A 58 -6.97 -2.72 -3.04
CA ALA A 58 -6.32 -3.97 -2.66
C ALA A 58 -6.27 -4.13 -1.13
N VAL A 59 -6.00 -3.06 -0.40
CA VAL A 59 -5.81 -3.08 1.08
C VAL A 59 -7.12 -2.89 1.84
N PHE A 60 -8.08 -2.15 1.29
CA PHE A 60 -9.33 -1.75 1.95
C PHE A 60 -10.60 -2.23 1.22
N GLY A 61 -10.50 -2.76 0.00
CA GLY A 61 -11.66 -3.16 -0.81
C GLY A 61 -12.31 -4.50 -0.44
N ASP A 62 -11.80 -5.22 0.56
CA ASP A 62 -12.38 -6.48 1.06
C ASP A 62 -13.46 -6.20 2.14
N ARG A 63 -14.53 -5.49 1.76
CA ARG A 63 -15.70 -5.25 2.63
C ARG A 63 -17.03 -5.48 1.92
#